data_AF-A0A7G3FGX1-F1
#
_entry.id   AF-A0A7G3FGX1-F1
#
_cell.length_a   1.000
_cell.length_b   1.000
_cell.length_c   1.000
_cell.angle_alpha   90.00
_cell.angle_beta   90.00
_cell.angle_gamma   90.00
#
_symmetry.space_group_name_H-M   'P 1'
#
loop_
_entity.id
_entity.type
_entity.pdbx_description
1 polymer ?
#
loop_
_entity_poly.entity_id
_entity_poly.type
_entity_poly.pdbx_seq_one_letter_code
_entity_poly.pdbx_strand_id
1 'polypeptide(L)'
;MNNIDQIFLEVLPKTKIYFDSIEEQLLYREKHKGKFNAFGVFWGFNVLLLVFTYLPVLPAFLGNWDWLVEQKISVQIFEVTLDNFFIRWILLSAILSAIFFLITNQIDKQIDKKKDKYSLSYKYLPFAFLYKSIKGLEVYLINGHYENARKSLKYLKWYYNDNFIKYRINLKTESGEVDLSHHLQELAESNKWIEYSDSTHKIISAFTKFNEKIYRRVEEKKEVDVALEVLKKLLVYEYLQLDKVTEDQIDSIRTNLKDVSKEILFNISASLSNISIIEESKEEELKSSISKIENFLEGFIGLFNHKSILLTFFSWLILLSIIVTGIVYFGIKTAGLNLDSTLFIGAVSIVLIGAITLSASLFNKKKDVSIKKR
;
A
#
# COMPACT_ATOMS: atom_id res chain seq x y z
N MET A 1 -44.23 -9.84 -2.92
CA MET A 1 -42.75 -9.88 -2.92
C MET A 1 -42.29 -9.26 -4.22
N ASN A 2 -41.44 -8.24 -4.16
CA ASN A 2 -40.91 -7.65 -5.38
C ASN A 2 -39.97 -8.67 -6.05
N ASN A 3 -39.86 -8.63 -7.37
CA ASN A 3 -38.99 -9.53 -8.15
C ASN A 3 -37.54 -9.55 -7.61
N ILE A 4 -37.07 -8.38 -7.18
CA ILE A 4 -35.76 -8.19 -6.53
C ILE A 4 -35.60 -9.03 -5.25
N ASP A 5 -36.63 -9.13 -4.40
CA ASP A 5 -36.53 -9.85 -3.13
C ASP A 5 -36.35 -11.36 -3.38
N GLN A 6 -36.99 -11.88 -4.43
CA GLN A 6 -36.80 -13.27 -4.86
C GLN A 6 -35.38 -13.50 -5.37
N ILE A 7 -34.85 -12.57 -6.18
CA ILE A 7 -33.46 -12.63 -6.66
C ILE A 7 -32.48 -12.62 -5.49
N PHE A 8 -32.69 -11.78 -4.47
CA PHE A 8 -31.85 -11.77 -3.28
C PHE A 8 -31.88 -13.11 -2.54
N LEU A 9 -33.06 -13.69 -2.33
CA LEU A 9 -33.20 -14.98 -1.66
C LEU A 9 -32.54 -16.12 -2.43
N GLU A 10 -32.59 -16.10 -3.76
CA GLU A 10 -31.98 -17.11 -4.59
C GLU A 10 -30.45 -16.97 -4.69
N VAL A 11 -29.96 -15.73 -4.84
CA VAL A 11 -28.56 -15.46 -5.15
C VAL A 11 -27.69 -15.39 -3.89
N LEU A 12 -28.20 -14.87 -2.78
CA LEU A 12 -27.41 -14.67 -1.56
C LEU A 12 -26.75 -15.97 -1.06
N PRO A 13 -27.42 -17.15 -1.02
CA PRO A 13 -26.76 -18.41 -0.66
C PRO A 13 -25.65 -18.81 -1.63
N LYS A 14 -25.80 -18.54 -2.94
CA LYS A 14 -24.80 -18.84 -3.97
C LYS A 14 -23.53 -18.01 -3.80
N THR A 15 -23.62 -16.79 -3.26
CA THR A 15 -22.44 -15.95 -2.96
C THR A 15 -21.48 -16.64 -2.00
N LYS A 16 -21.99 -17.37 -1.00
CA LYS A 16 -21.16 -18.13 -0.06
C LYS A 16 -20.39 -19.24 -0.75
N ILE A 17 -21.10 -20.07 -1.53
CA ILE A 17 -20.51 -21.19 -2.27
C ILE A 17 -19.38 -20.70 -3.18
N TYR A 18 -19.62 -19.59 -3.88
CA TYR A 18 -18.61 -19.01 -4.74
C TYR A 18 -17.43 -18.44 -3.95
N PHE A 19 -17.68 -17.72 -2.85
CA PHE A 19 -16.60 -17.21 -2.00
C PHE A 19 -15.71 -18.34 -1.47
N ASP A 20 -16.30 -19.43 -0.99
CA ASP A 20 -15.57 -20.59 -0.48
C ASP A 20 -14.65 -21.18 -1.58
N SER A 21 -15.06 -21.14 -2.86
CA SER A 21 -14.23 -21.59 -3.99
C SER A 21 -13.02 -20.68 -4.31
N ILE A 22 -13.04 -19.42 -3.87
CA ILE A 22 -11.98 -18.43 -4.14
C ILE A 22 -11.23 -18.00 -2.87
N GLU A 23 -11.64 -18.47 -1.68
CA GLU A 23 -11.11 -18.02 -0.39
C GLU A 23 -9.61 -18.30 -0.28
N GLU A 24 -9.14 -19.48 -0.70
CA GLU A 24 -7.72 -19.83 -0.68
C GLU A 24 -6.88 -18.88 -1.56
N GLN A 25 -7.39 -18.50 -2.73
CA GLN A 25 -6.71 -17.58 -3.65
C GLN A 25 -6.65 -16.16 -3.08
N LEU A 26 -7.71 -15.74 -2.37
CA LEU A 26 -7.74 -14.48 -1.64
C LEU A 26 -6.73 -14.49 -0.48
N LEU A 27 -6.69 -15.57 0.32
CA LEU A 27 -5.75 -15.74 1.43
C LEU A 27 -4.30 -15.77 0.94
N TYR A 28 -4.03 -16.47 -0.16
CA TYR A 28 -2.72 -16.45 -0.81
C TYR A 28 -2.31 -15.02 -1.15
N ARG A 29 -3.22 -14.24 -1.77
CA ARG A 29 -2.96 -12.85 -2.12
C ARG A 29 -2.74 -11.97 -0.90
N GLU A 30 -3.50 -12.14 0.17
CA GLU A 30 -3.32 -11.38 1.42
C GLU A 30 -1.97 -11.66 2.09
N LYS A 31 -1.56 -12.94 2.15
CA LYS A 31 -0.28 -13.34 2.73
C LYS A 31 0.91 -12.80 1.93
N HIS A 32 0.73 -12.61 0.62
CA HIS A 32 1.76 -12.14 -0.30
C HIS A 32 1.48 -10.72 -0.84
N LYS A 33 0.62 -9.93 -0.17
CA LYS A 33 0.36 -8.50 -0.52
C LYS A 33 1.60 -7.63 -0.34
N GLY A 34 2.61 -8.11 0.39
CA GLY A 34 3.95 -7.54 0.38
C GLY A 34 4.56 -7.72 -1.00
N LYS A 35 4.65 -6.64 -1.78
CA LYS A 35 5.48 -6.64 -2.99
C LYS A 35 6.89 -6.96 -2.53
N PHE A 36 7.40 -8.15 -2.88
CA PHE A 36 8.84 -8.31 -2.93
C PHE A 36 9.34 -7.23 -3.88
N ASN A 37 9.89 -6.15 -3.33
CA ASN A 37 10.37 -5.05 -4.12
C ASN A 37 11.77 -5.45 -4.57
N ALA A 38 11.85 -6.26 -5.63
CA ALA A 38 13.11 -6.72 -6.20
C ALA A 38 14.05 -5.53 -6.46
N PHE A 39 13.49 -4.42 -6.93
CA PHE A 39 14.21 -3.16 -7.10
C PHE A 39 14.72 -2.58 -5.78
N GLY A 40 13.88 -2.55 -4.74
CA GLY A 40 14.29 -2.08 -3.40
C GLY A 40 15.39 -2.95 -2.77
N VAL A 41 15.32 -4.27 -2.94
CA VAL A 41 16.35 -5.22 -2.49
C VAL A 41 17.64 -5.01 -3.28
N PHE A 42 17.54 -4.85 -4.60
CA PHE A 42 18.66 -4.49 -5.48
C PHE A 42 19.33 -3.17 -5.05
N TRP A 43 18.53 -2.13 -4.80
CA TRP A 43 19.02 -0.83 -4.36
C TRP A 43 19.70 -0.93 -2.98
N GLY A 44 19.08 -1.63 -2.03
CA GLY A 44 19.65 -1.87 -0.71
C GLY A 44 21.00 -2.60 -0.78
N PHE A 45 21.12 -3.60 -1.65
CA PHE A 45 22.39 -4.29 -1.89
C PHE A 45 23.45 -3.36 -2.51
N ASN A 46 23.07 -2.50 -3.46
CA ASN A 46 24.01 -1.53 -4.05
C ASN A 46 24.49 -0.49 -3.02
N VAL A 47 23.59 0.01 -2.16
CA VAL A 47 23.96 0.89 -1.05
C VAL A 47 24.90 0.18 -0.09
N LEU A 48 24.60 -1.08 0.24
CA LEU A 48 25.43 -1.89 1.11
C LEU A 48 26.82 -2.11 0.47
N LEU A 49 26.87 -2.47 -0.81
CA LEU A 49 28.12 -2.56 -1.57
C LEU A 49 28.88 -1.25 -1.46
N LEU A 50 28.24 -0.10 -1.72
CA LEU A 50 28.81 1.25 -1.63
C LEU A 50 29.33 1.59 -0.22
N VAL A 51 28.67 1.16 0.84
CA VAL A 51 29.16 1.31 2.22
C VAL A 51 30.39 0.44 2.49
N PHE A 52 30.36 -0.83 2.07
CA PHE A 52 31.51 -1.74 2.17
C PHE A 52 32.69 -1.31 1.29
N THR A 53 32.37 -0.56 0.26
CA THR A 53 33.26 0.11 -0.67
C THR A 53 34.11 1.19 0.03
N TYR A 54 33.58 1.86 1.07
CA TYR A 54 34.33 2.80 1.92
C TYR A 54 35.02 2.15 3.13
N LEU A 55 34.66 0.91 3.47
CA LEU A 55 35.32 0.16 4.54
C LEU A 55 36.58 -0.53 3.97
N PRO A 56 37.77 -0.40 4.60
CA PRO A 56 39.01 -1.02 4.14
C PRO A 56 39.05 -2.56 4.31
N VAL A 57 37.88 -3.21 4.43
CA VAL A 57 37.73 -4.65 4.55
C VAL A 57 37.81 -5.34 3.19
N LEU A 58 37.18 -4.79 2.16
CA LEU A 58 37.23 -5.34 0.80
C LEU A 58 38.62 -5.26 0.14
N PRO A 59 39.40 -4.15 0.27
CA PRO A 59 40.76 -4.07 -0.23
C PRO A 59 41.67 -5.19 0.29
N ALA A 60 41.53 -5.57 1.57
CA ALA A 60 42.30 -6.65 2.18
C ALA A 60 41.96 -8.04 1.59
N PHE A 61 40.71 -8.25 1.15
CA PHE A 61 40.30 -9.47 0.43
C PHE A 61 40.75 -9.49 -1.03
N LEU A 62 40.81 -8.32 -1.69
CA LEU A 62 41.20 -8.19 -3.10
C LEU A 62 42.70 -8.20 -3.35
N GLY A 63 43.51 -7.96 -2.32
CA GLY A 63 44.98 -8.04 -2.40
C GLY A 63 45.52 -9.42 -2.81
N ASN A 64 44.70 -10.47 -2.77
CA ASN A 64 45.07 -11.84 -3.18
C ASN A 64 44.56 -12.24 -4.58
N TRP A 65 43.99 -11.31 -5.36
CA TRP A 65 43.48 -11.58 -6.71
C TRP A 65 44.49 -11.17 -7.80
N ASP A 66 45.73 -11.64 -7.67
CA ASP A 66 46.81 -11.29 -8.60
C ASP A 66 46.57 -11.81 -10.03
N TRP A 67 45.74 -12.83 -10.20
CA TRP A 67 45.43 -13.41 -11.52
C TRP A 67 44.65 -12.48 -12.47
N LEU A 68 44.05 -11.39 -11.96
CA LEU A 68 43.40 -10.34 -12.79
C LEU A 68 44.34 -9.19 -13.17
N VAL A 69 45.57 -9.16 -12.64
CA VAL A 69 46.52 -8.04 -12.76
C VAL A 69 47.07 -7.86 -14.17
N GLU A 70 47.24 -8.93 -14.94
CA GLU A 70 48.02 -8.87 -16.18
C GLU A 70 47.21 -8.52 -17.44
N GLN A 71 45.91 -8.25 -17.29
CA GLN A 71 45.03 -7.97 -18.44
C GLN A 71 45.01 -6.46 -18.76
N LYS A 72 45.40 -6.10 -19.99
CA LYS A 72 45.23 -4.74 -20.52
C LYS A 72 43.97 -4.67 -21.37
N ILE A 73 43.08 -3.72 -21.06
CA ILE A 73 41.91 -3.42 -21.90
C ILE A 73 42.25 -2.17 -22.71
N SER A 74 42.46 -2.32 -24.01
CA SER A 74 42.57 -1.17 -24.91
C SER A 74 41.17 -0.72 -25.32
N VAL A 75 40.72 0.41 -24.81
CA VAL A 75 39.60 1.14 -25.41
C VAL A 75 40.22 2.12 -26.40
N GLN A 76 39.63 2.30 -27.59
CA GLN A 76 40.19 3.01 -28.76
C GLN A 76 40.84 4.39 -28.51
N ILE A 77 40.71 4.97 -27.33
CA ILE A 77 41.13 6.33 -26.97
C ILE A 77 42.05 6.34 -25.72
N PHE A 78 42.06 5.29 -24.89
CA PHE A 78 42.88 5.23 -23.66
C PHE A 78 43.32 3.79 -23.34
N GLU A 79 44.60 3.62 -23.00
CA GLU A 79 45.07 2.42 -22.30
C GLU A 79 44.83 2.60 -20.80
N VAL A 80 43.87 1.87 -20.27
CA VAL A 80 43.64 1.82 -18.82
C VAL A 80 44.34 0.58 -18.30
N THR A 81 45.42 0.78 -17.54
CA THR A 81 46.03 -0.32 -16.79
C THR A 81 45.10 -0.71 -15.65
N LEU A 82 44.73 -1.99 -15.60
CA LEU A 82 43.91 -2.53 -14.53
C LEU A 82 44.64 -2.51 -13.18
N ASP A 83 45.90 -2.11 -13.11
CA ASP A 83 46.69 -1.95 -11.86
C ASP A 83 46.12 -0.91 -10.90
N ASN A 84 45.29 0.00 -11.39
CA ASN A 84 44.64 0.95 -10.52
C ASN A 84 43.57 0.26 -9.66
N PHE A 85 43.81 0.23 -8.36
CA PHE A 85 42.90 -0.29 -7.33
C PHE A 85 41.45 0.18 -7.53
N PHE A 86 41.24 1.48 -7.79
CA PHE A 86 39.90 2.04 -7.96
C PHE A 86 39.18 1.48 -9.19
N ILE A 87 39.92 1.17 -10.26
CA ILE A 87 39.35 0.63 -11.50
C ILE A 87 38.92 -0.82 -11.30
N ARG A 88 39.75 -1.65 -10.67
CA ARG A 88 39.39 -3.04 -10.30
C ARG A 88 38.16 -3.06 -9.42
N TRP A 89 38.11 -2.14 -8.47
CA TRP A 89 37.03 -2.03 -7.51
C TRP A 89 35.71 -1.59 -8.15
N ILE A 90 35.74 -0.59 -9.05
CA ILE A 90 34.54 -0.15 -9.78
C ILE A 90 34.03 -1.31 -10.64
N LEU A 91 34.95 -2.00 -11.33
CA LEU A 91 34.62 -3.10 -12.22
C LEU A 91 34.04 -4.29 -11.44
N LEU A 92 34.60 -4.65 -10.29
CA LEU A 92 34.06 -5.69 -9.41
C LEU A 92 32.68 -5.31 -8.85
N SER A 93 32.52 -4.08 -8.37
CA SER A 93 31.24 -3.59 -7.85
C SER A 93 30.17 -3.61 -8.94
N ALA A 94 30.52 -3.21 -10.17
CA ALA A 94 29.65 -3.28 -11.33
C ALA A 94 29.26 -4.72 -11.68
N ILE A 95 30.21 -5.66 -11.66
CA ILE A 95 29.94 -7.09 -11.91
C ILE A 95 29.02 -7.67 -10.82
N LEU A 96 29.32 -7.42 -9.54
CA LEU A 96 28.50 -7.90 -8.43
C LEU A 96 27.08 -7.32 -8.48
N SER A 97 26.96 -6.03 -8.81
CA SER A 97 25.66 -5.38 -9.03
C SER A 97 24.90 -6.01 -10.20
N ALA A 98 25.56 -6.25 -11.33
CA ALA A 98 24.95 -6.87 -12.50
C ALA A 98 24.48 -8.31 -12.21
N ILE A 99 25.29 -9.13 -11.53
CA ILE A 99 24.91 -10.48 -11.11
C ILE A 99 23.70 -10.42 -10.17
N PHE A 100 23.74 -9.53 -9.17
CA PHE A 100 22.64 -9.39 -8.23
C PHE A 100 21.34 -8.92 -8.91
N PHE A 101 21.42 -8.00 -9.87
CA PHE A 101 20.30 -7.57 -10.69
C PHE A 101 19.67 -8.74 -11.46
N LEU A 102 20.48 -9.59 -12.09
CA LEU A 102 19.98 -10.77 -12.80
C LEU A 102 19.26 -11.74 -11.86
N ILE A 103 19.82 -11.99 -10.68
CA ILE A 103 19.21 -12.86 -9.66
C ILE A 103 17.88 -12.29 -9.17
N THR A 104 17.85 -11.00 -8.77
CA THR A 104 16.61 -10.37 -8.27
C THR A 104 15.52 -10.34 -9.33
N ASN A 105 15.86 -10.05 -10.59
CA ASN A 105 14.93 -10.09 -11.72
C ASN A 105 14.38 -11.50 -11.99
N GLN A 106 15.21 -12.54 -11.89
CA GLN A 106 14.73 -13.92 -12.01
C GLN A 106 13.79 -14.32 -10.88
N ILE A 107 14.10 -13.94 -9.64
CA ILE A 107 13.23 -14.17 -8.48
C ILE A 107 11.89 -13.45 -8.68
N ASP A 108 11.91 -12.20 -9.14
CA ASP A 108 10.69 -11.41 -9.37
C ASP A 108 9.80 -12.08 -10.43
N LYS A 109 10.38 -12.52 -11.55
CA LYS A 109 9.65 -13.29 -12.58
C LYS A 109 9.04 -14.57 -12.04
N GLN A 110 9.73 -15.31 -11.16
CA GLN A 110 9.17 -16.51 -10.55
C GLN A 110 8.03 -16.20 -9.57
N ILE A 111 8.16 -15.11 -8.81
CA ILE A 111 7.13 -14.64 -7.90
C ILE A 111 5.88 -14.23 -8.69
N ASP A 112 6.05 -13.48 -9.79
CA ASP A 112 4.93 -13.04 -10.62
C ASP A 112 4.21 -14.22 -11.29
N LYS A 113 4.95 -15.20 -11.84
CA LYS A 113 4.34 -16.45 -12.34
C LYS A 113 3.52 -17.18 -11.27
N LYS A 114 3.99 -17.21 -10.01
CA LYS A 114 3.23 -17.81 -8.91
C LYS A 114 2.02 -16.96 -8.52
N LYS A 115 2.13 -15.63 -8.53
CA LYS A 115 1.00 -14.73 -8.27
C LYS A 115 -0.11 -14.96 -9.30
N ASP A 116 0.22 -15.00 -10.59
CA ASP A 116 -0.81 -15.16 -11.64
C ASP A 116 -1.55 -16.50 -11.53
N LYS A 117 -0.86 -17.55 -11.08
CA LYS A 117 -1.46 -18.89 -10.94
C LYS A 117 -2.31 -19.06 -9.68
N TYR A 118 -1.86 -18.52 -8.54
CA TYR A 118 -2.46 -18.82 -7.22
C TYR A 118 -3.19 -17.63 -6.59
N SER A 119 -3.03 -16.41 -7.12
CA SER A 119 -3.72 -15.23 -6.59
C SER A 119 -5.04 -15.00 -7.30
N LEU A 120 -6.02 -14.57 -6.51
CA LEU A 120 -7.32 -14.21 -7.05
C LEU A 120 -7.16 -13.02 -8.02
N SER A 121 -7.67 -13.16 -9.25
CA SER A 121 -7.63 -12.08 -10.26
C SER A 121 -8.28 -10.79 -9.72
N TYR A 122 -7.75 -9.65 -10.14
CA TYR A 122 -8.23 -8.32 -9.72
C TYR A 122 -9.73 -8.13 -9.94
N LYS A 123 -10.29 -8.74 -11.00
CA LYS A 123 -11.72 -8.68 -11.32
C LYS A 123 -12.62 -9.22 -10.21
N TYR A 124 -12.18 -10.21 -9.45
CA TYR A 124 -12.98 -10.86 -8.40
C TYR A 124 -12.76 -10.26 -7.00
N LEU A 125 -11.79 -9.35 -6.86
CA LEU A 125 -11.47 -8.73 -5.57
C LEU A 125 -12.60 -7.91 -4.95
N PRO A 126 -13.37 -7.07 -5.68
CA PRO A 126 -14.43 -6.30 -5.04
C PRO A 126 -15.48 -7.21 -4.39
N PHE A 127 -15.95 -8.25 -5.10
CA PHE A 127 -16.79 -9.31 -4.51
C PHE A 127 -16.15 -9.92 -3.25
N ALA A 128 -14.90 -10.36 -3.34
CA ALA A 128 -14.23 -11.08 -2.26
C ALA A 128 -14.00 -10.21 -1.00
N PHE A 129 -13.62 -8.94 -1.18
CA PHE A 129 -13.46 -8.00 -0.07
C PHE A 129 -14.80 -7.65 0.57
N LEU A 130 -15.84 -7.44 -0.24
CA LEU A 130 -17.18 -7.14 0.26
C LEU A 130 -17.75 -8.32 1.07
N TYR A 131 -17.64 -9.54 0.54
CA TYR A 131 -18.05 -10.75 1.23
C TYR A 131 -17.35 -10.91 2.59
N LYS A 132 -16.02 -10.74 2.61
CA LYS A 132 -15.23 -10.88 3.84
C LYS A 132 -15.55 -9.78 4.87
N SER A 133 -15.88 -8.57 4.40
CA SER A 133 -16.41 -7.51 5.26
C SER A 133 -17.74 -7.89 5.88
N ILE A 134 -18.70 -8.37 5.08
CA ILE A 134 -20.03 -8.79 5.56
C ILE A 134 -19.91 -9.90 6.60
N LYS A 135 -19.15 -10.96 6.30
CA LYS A 135 -18.90 -12.08 7.22
C LYS A 135 -18.33 -11.60 8.57
N GLY A 136 -17.38 -10.67 8.54
CA GLY A 136 -16.81 -10.12 9.77
C GLY A 136 -17.79 -9.23 10.55
N LEU A 137 -18.66 -8.48 9.88
CA LEU A 137 -19.71 -7.68 10.53
C LEU A 137 -20.81 -8.56 11.13
N GLU A 138 -21.22 -9.63 10.46
CA GLU A 138 -22.17 -10.61 11.00
C GLU A 138 -21.64 -11.24 12.28
N VAL A 139 -20.38 -11.67 12.27
CA VAL A 139 -19.72 -12.21 13.46
C VAL A 139 -19.64 -11.16 14.57
N TYR A 140 -19.31 -9.90 14.23
CA TYR A 140 -19.29 -8.79 15.19
C TYR A 140 -20.66 -8.54 15.82
N LEU A 141 -21.74 -8.54 15.04
CA LEU A 141 -23.11 -8.37 15.57
C LEU A 141 -23.51 -9.49 16.53
N ILE A 142 -23.01 -10.71 16.32
CA ILE A 142 -23.29 -11.85 17.19
C ILE A 142 -22.50 -11.79 18.51
N ASN A 143 -21.20 -11.44 18.46
CA ASN A 143 -20.31 -11.59 19.61
C ASN A 143 -19.75 -10.29 20.20
N GLY A 144 -19.98 -9.15 19.57
CA GLY A 144 -19.49 -7.84 20.01
C GLY A 144 -17.96 -7.67 19.95
N HIS A 145 -17.20 -8.62 19.41
CA HIS A 145 -15.73 -8.54 19.39
C HIS A 145 -15.24 -7.49 18.37
N TYR A 146 -14.72 -6.37 18.88
CA TYR A 146 -14.25 -5.24 18.08
C TYR A 146 -13.20 -5.57 17.01
N GLU A 147 -12.44 -6.65 17.19
CA GLU A 147 -11.46 -7.09 16.20
C GLU A 147 -12.14 -7.47 14.87
N ASN A 148 -13.35 -8.04 14.91
CA ASN A 148 -14.10 -8.43 13.72
C ASN A 148 -14.60 -7.20 12.97
N ALA A 149 -15.11 -6.17 13.66
CA ALA A 149 -15.45 -4.89 13.06
C ALA A 149 -14.21 -4.20 12.43
N ARG A 150 -13.07 -4.21 13.12
CA ARG A 150 -11.81 -3.64 12.61
C ARG A 150 -11.30 -4.36 11.36
N LYS A 151 -11.34 -5.70 11.35
CA LYS A 151 -10.99 -6.52 10.17
C LYS A 151 -11.95 -6.22 9.02
N SER A 152 -13.24 -6.14 9.29
CA SER A 152 -14.27 -5.83 8.29
C SER A 152 -14.05 -4.45 7.68
N LEU A 153 -13.79 -3.43 8.51
CA LEU A 153 -13.50 -2.08 8.05
C LEU A 153 -12.28 -2.05 7.11
N LYS A 154 -11.24 -2.85 7.39
CA LYS A 154 -10.08 -2.99 6.50
C LYS A 154 -10.48 -3.52 5.12
N TYR A 155 -11.35 -4.53 5.05
CA TYR A 155 -11.84 -5.08 3.78
C TYR A 155 -12.79 -4.12 3.06
N LEU A 156 -13.69 -3.46 3.79
CA LEU A 156 -14.56 -2.43 3.26
C LEU A 156 -13.76 -1.25 2.68
N LYS A 157 -12.68 -0.85 3.36
CA LYS A 157 -11.75 0.17 2.87
C LYS A 157 -11.07 -0.25 1.58
N TRP A 158 -10.67 -1.51 1.45
CA TRP A 158 -10.10 -2.03 0.20
C TRP A 158 -11.14 -2.08 -0.92
N TYR A 159 -12.37 -2.50 -0.63
CA TYR A 159 -13.47 -2.43 -1.58
C TYR A 159 -13.71 -1.00 -2.09
N TYR A 160 -13.79 -0.04 -1.16
CA TYR A 160 -14.02 1.37 -1.45
C TYR A 160 -12.87 2.01 -2.25
N ASN A 161 -11.62 1.78 -1.84
CA ASN A 161 -10.45 2.44 -2.42
C ASN A 161 -9.91 1.79 -3.70
N ASP A 162 -9.95 0.46 -3.82
CA ASP A 162 -9.23 -0.25 -4.89
C ASP A 162 -10.10 -0.52 -6.13
N ASN A 163 -11.44 -0.68 -6.03
CA ASN A 163 -12.16 -1.28 -7.16
C ASN A 163 -13.57 -0.74 -7.48
N PHE A 164 -14.34 -0.21 -6.52
CA PHE A 164 -15.74 0.12 -6.81
C PHE A 164 -16.01 1.62 -7.00
N ILE A 165 -15.91 2.44 -5.94
CA ILE A 165 -16.35 3.84 -6.01
C ILE A 165 -15.25 4.73 -6.60
N LYS A 166 -13.98 4.49 -6.26
CA LYS A 166 -12.91 5.36 -6.77
C LYS A 166 -12.63 5.19 -8.26
N TYR A 167 -12.68 3.97 -8.81
CA TYR A 167 -12.37 3.71 -10.22
C TYR A 167 -13.60 3.68 -11.13
N ARG A 168 -14.78 3.28 -10.62
CA ARG A 168 -16.04 3.36 -11.39
C ARG A 168 -16.89 4.60 -11.06
N ILE A 169 -16.53 5.47 -10.13
CA ILE A 169 -17.24 6.75 -9.91
C ILE A 169 -16.30 7.95 -9.98
N ASN A 170 -14.97 7.72 -9.98
CA ASN A 170 -13.88 8.70 -10.12
C ASN A 170 -14.24 10.14 -9.73
N LEU A 171 -14.59 10.34 -8.46
CA LEU A 171 -14.70 11.67 -7.86
C LEU A 171 -13.38 12.01 -7.20
N LYS A 172 -12.43 12.47 -8.00
CA LYS A 172 -11.30 13.25 -7.51
C LYS A 172 -11.02 14.40 -8.46
N THR A 173 -11.58 15.56 -8.16
CA THR A 173 -10.99 16.85 -8.57
C THR A 173 -10.24 17.45 -7.38
N GLU A 174 -9.04 17.94 -7.63
CA GLU A 174 -8.22 18.70 -6.68
C GLU A 174 -8.80 20.11 -6.40
N SER A 175 -9.92 20.47 -7.02
CA SER A 175 -10.51 21.82 -7.01
C SER A 175 -11.90 21.94 -6.37
N GLY A 176 -12.49 20.88 -5.80
CA GLY A 176 -13.72 20.99 -5.01
C GLY A 176 -15.01 21.30 -5.78
N GLU A 177 -14.96 21.57 -7.09
CA GLU A 177 -16.12 21.59 -7.97
C GLU A 177 -16.12 20.35 -8.86
N VAL A 178 -17.22 19.60 -8.81
CA VAL A 178 -17.40 18.37 -9.58
C VAL A 178 -18.10 18.73 -10.89
N ASP A 179 -17.36 18.73 -12.00
CA ASP A 179 -17.99 18.62 -13.32
C ASP A 179 -18.46 17.17 -13.50
N LEU A 180 -19.70 16.93 -13.02
CA LEU A 180 -20.40 15.66 -13.06
C LEU A 180 -20.47 15.13 -14.50
N SER A 181 -20.61 16.03 -15.48
CA SER A 181 -20.88 15.73 -16.89
C SER A 181 -19.74 14.96 -17.56
N HIS A 182 -18.50 15.43 -17.40
CA HIS A 182 -17.32 14.81 -18.02
C HIS A 182 -17.03 13.41 -17.46
N HIS A 183 -17.17 13.24 -16.14
CA HIS A 183 -16.93 11.96 -15.47
C HIS A 183 -18.03 10.92 -15.73
N LEU A 184 -19.26 11.39 -15.94
CA LEU A 184 -20.40 10.55 -16.36
C LEU A 184 -20.20 9.99 -17.76
N GLN A 185 -19.53 10.75 -18.64
CA GLN A 185 -19.22 10.33 -20.00
C GLN A 185 -18.15 9.23 -20.02
N GLU A 186 -17.06 9.36 -19.27
CA GLU A 186 -16.04 8.30 -19.09
C GLU A 186 -16.63 7.03 -18.46
N LEU A 187 -17.60 7.19 -17.56
CA LEU A 187 -18.33 6.10 -16.93
C LEU A 187 -19.22 5.33 -17.92
N ALA A 188 -19.93 6.05 -18.79
CA ALA A 188 -20.74 5.48 -19.85
C ALA A 188 -19.87 4.76 -20.90
N GLU A 189 -18.69 5.31 -21.20
CA GLU A 189 -17.72 4.69 -22.13
C GLU A 189 -17.09 3.41 -21.56
N SER A 190 -16.77 3.39 -20.26
CA SER A 190 -16.18 2.23 -19.58
C SER A 190 -17.21 1.15 -19.19
N ASN A 191 -18.49 1.50 -19.08
CA ASN A 191 -19.58 0.59 -18.72
C ASN A 191 -20.69 0.63 -19.76
N LYS A 192 -20.72 -0.39 -20.64
CA LYS A 192 -21.69 -0.61 -21.75
C LYS A 192 -23.19 -0.65 -21.36
N TRP A 193 -23.55 -0.36 -20.11
CA TRP A 193 -24.89 -0.46 -19.57
C TRP A 193 -25.38 0.83 -18.88
N ILE A 194 -24.53 1.86 -18.77
CA ILE A 194 -24.92 3.15 -18.22
C ILE A 194 -25.41 4.04 -19.37
N GLU A 195 -26.72 4.10 -19.53
CA GLU A 195 -27.36 5.16 -20.32
C GLU A 195 -27.58 6.37 -19.40
N TYR A 196 -27.25 7.57 -19.89
CA TYR A 196 -27.47 8.80 -19.14
C TYR A 196 -28.98 9.03 -18.96
N SER A 197 -29.46 8.86 -17.74
CA SER A 197 -30.88 9.03 -17.37
C SER A 197 -30.98 9.56 -15.94
N ASP A 198 -32.15 10.08 -15.55
CA ASP A 198 -32.43 10.52 -14.18
C ASP A 198 -32.16 9.43 -13.14
N SER A 199 -32.31 8.16 -13.53
CA SER A 199 -32.01 7.01 -12.65
C SER A 199 -30.51 6.90 -12.35
N THR A 200 -29.65 7.15 -13.33
CA THR A 200 -28.19 7.14 -13.19
C THR A 200 -27.72 8.25 -12.24
N HIS A 201 -28.30 9.45 -12.34
CA HIS A 201 -27.97 10.56 -11.45
C HIS A 201 -28.37 10.28 -9.98
N LYS A 202 -29.54 9.67 -9.76
CA LYS A 202 -29.98 9.22 -8.43
C LYS A 202 -29.04 8.16 -7.84
N ILE A 203 -28.60 7.22 -8.65
CA ILE A 203 -27.64 6.19 -8.23
C ILE A 203 -26.34 6.86 -7.77
N ILE A 204 -25.76 7.72 -8.61
CA ILE A 204 -24.46 8.32 -8.31
C ILE A 204 -24.52 9.22 -7.09
N SER A 205 -25.53 10.09 -6.99
CA SER A 205 -25.72 10.96 -5.81
C SER A 205 -25.92 10.19 -4.51
N ALA A 206 -26.48 8.98 -4.56
CA ALA A 206 -26.56 8.10 -3.39
C ALA A 206 -25.19 7.48 -3.04
N PHE A 207 -24.43 7.03 -4.06
CA PHE A 207 -23.11 6.43 -3.85
C PHE A 207 -22.02 7.44 -3.45
N THR A 208 -22.15 8.73 -3.79
CA THR A 208 -21.23 9.77 -3.28
C THR A 208 -21.29 9.87 -1.76
N LYS A 209 -22.46 9.61 -1.16
CA LYS A 209 -22.69 9.61 0.29
C LYS A 209 -22.38 8.26 0.95
N PHE A 210 -21.85 7.28 0.21
CA PHE A 210 -21.55 5.95 0.74
C PHE A 210 -20.57 5.98 1.91
N ASN A 211 -19.56 6.85 1.86
CA ASN A 211 -18.58 6.97 2.94
C ASN A 211 -19.26 7.44 4.25
N GLU A 212 -20.00 8.54 4.17
CA GLU A 212 -20.70 9.15 5.32
C GLU A 212 -21.79 8.23 5.88
N LYS A 213 -22.47 7.46 5.01
CA LYS A 213 -23.62 6.66 5.42
C LYS A 213 -23.27 5.22 5.80
N ILE A 214 -22.30 4.58 5.16
CA ILE A 214 -21.98 3.15 5.36
C ILE A 214 -20.62 2.97 6.02
N TYR A 215 -19.57 3.54 5.45
CA TYR A 215 -18.21 3.36 5.98
C TYR A 215 -18.10 3.89 7.42
N ARG A 216 -18.63 5.10 7.65
CA ARG A 216 -18.60 5.75 8.97
C ARG A 216 -19.42 5.00 10.02
N ARG A 217 -20.57 4.42 9.66
CA ARG A 217 -21.35 3.52 10.54
C ARG A 217 -20.52 2.34 11.02
N VAL A 218 -19.80 1.70 10.09
CA VAL A 218 -18.92 0.56 10.42
C VAL A 218 -17.72 1.00 11.25
N GLU A 219 -17.13 2.17 10.95
CA GLU A 219 -15.98 2.72 11.68
C GLU A 219 -16.32 3.12 13.11
N GLU A 220 -17.41 3.86 13.30
CA GLU A 220 -17.94 4.27 14.61
C GLU A 220 -18.67 3.13 15.33
N LYS A 221 -18.91 2.01 14.64
CA LYS A 221 -19.64 0.83 15.15
C LYS A 221 -21.08 1.16 15.56
N LYS A 222 -21.69 2.14 14.92
CA LYS A 222 -23.07 2.58 15.14
C LYS A 222 -23.94 2.10 13.98
N GLU A 223 -25.11 1.55 14.28
CA GLU A 223 -26.08 1.08 13.26
C GLU A 223 -25.43 0.14 12.22
N VAL A 224 -24.59 -0.80 12.69
CA VAL A 224 -23.83 -1.70 11.82
C VAL A 224 -24.75 -2.66 11.06
N ASP A 225 -25.89 -3.01 11.64
CA ASP A 225 -26.98 -3.76 11.03
C ASP A 225 -27.56 -3.04 9.80
N VAL A 226 -27.79 -1.72 9.90
CA VAL A 226 -28.26 -0.89 8.78
C VAL A 226 -27.23 -0.88 7.64
N ALA A 227 -25.95 -0.73 7.98
CA ALA A 227 -24.87 -0.82 7.01
C ALA A 227 -24.81 -2.20 6.34
N LEU A 228 -24.98 -3.27 7.12
CA LEU A 228 -24.90 -4.65 6.67
C LEU A 228 -25.96 -4.97 5.60
N GLU A 229 -27.19 -4.49 5.76
CA GLU A 229 -28.27 -4.71 4.79
C GLU A 229 -27.94 -4.12 3.41
N VAL A 230 -27.36 -2.91 3.37
CA VAL A 230 -26.91 -2.31 2.12
C VAL A 230 -25.73 -3.07 1.51
N LEU A 231 -24.77 -3.50 2.35
CA LEU A 231 -23.62 -4.26 1.89
C LEU A 231 -24.03 -5.61 1.29
N LYS A 232 -25.01 -6.30 1.87
CA LYS A 232 -25.58 -7.55 1.31
C LYS A 232 -26.19 -7.34 -0.06
N LYS A 233 -26.93 -6.23 -0.26
CA LYS A 233 -27.47 -5.91 -1.58
C LYS A 233 -26.37 -5.66 -2.61
N LEU A 234 -25.33 -4.94 -2.19
CA LEU A 234 -24.15 -4.67 -3.01
C LEU A 234 -23.35 -5.94 -3.32
N LEU A 235 -23.31 -6.92 -2.40
CA LEU A 235 -22.64 -8.20 -2.61
C LEU A 235 -23.30 -9.01 -3.73
N VAL A 236 -24.63 -9.06 -3.75
CA VAL A 236 -25.36 -9.72 -4.83
C VAL A 236 -25.12 -9.03 -6.16
N TYR A 237 -25.11 -7.69 -6.18
CA TYR A 237 -24.74 -6.95 -7.37
C TYR A 237 -23.34 -7.35 -7.86
N GLU A 238 -22.33 -7.33 -7.00
CA GLU A 238 -20.95 -7.72 -7.35
C GLU A 238 -20.85 -9.17 -7.85
N TYR A 239 -21.62 -10.07 -7.25
CA TYR A 239 -21.67 -11.47 -7.66
C TYR A 239 -22.23 -11.65 -9.09
N LEU A 240 -23.27 -10.91 -9.44
CA LEU A 240 -23.88 -10.97 -10.78
C LEU A 240 -22.96 -10.42 -11.89
N GLN A 241 -21.92 -9.66 -11.54
CA GLN A 241 -20.93 -9.14 -12.49
C GLN A 241 -19.80 -10.14 -12.82
N LEU A 242 -19.81 -11.33 -12.21
CA LEU A 242 -18.75 -12.32 -12.39
C LEU A 242 -19.04 -13.25 -13.58
N ASP A 243 -18.10 -13.35 -14.52
CA ASP A 243 -18.29 -14.10 -15.79
C ASP A 243 -18.72 -15.56 -15.60
N LYS A 244 -18.24 -16.22 -14.55
CA LYS A 244 -18.57 -17.63 -14.25
C LYS A 244 -20.02 -17.84 -13.80
N VAL A 245 -20.70 -16.79 -13.34
CA VAL A 245 -22.11 -16.85 -12.91
C VAL A 245 -23.04 -16.73 -14.13
N THR A 246 -22.58 -16.07 -15.19
CA THR A 246 -23.32 -15.89 -16.46
C THR A 246 -23.41 -17.13 -17.35
N GLU A 247 -22.65 -18.19 -17.07
CA GLU A 247 -22.59 -19.38 -17.93
C GLU A 247 -23.50 -20.54 -17.49
N ASP A 248 -23.66 -20.81 -16.18
CA ASP A 248 -24.18 -22.12 -15.74
C ASP A 248 -25.40 -22.13 -14.79
N GLN A 249 -25.88 -21.01 -14.21
CA GLN A 249 -26.71 -21.11 -12.98
C GLN A 249 -28.03 -20.34 -12.89
N ILE A 250 -28.39 -19.48 -13.87
CA ILE A 250 -29.67 -18.76 -13.80
C ILE A 250 -30.25 -18.48 -15.20
N ASP A 251 -30.85 -19.50 -15.82
CA ASP A 251 -31.49 -19.39 -17.14
C ASP A 251 -32.62 -18.33 -17.17
N SER A 252 -33.27 -18.05 -16.03
CA SER A 252 -34.31 -17.02 -15.90
C SER A 252 -33.77 -15.58 -15.83
N ILE A 253 -32.52 -15.37 -15.41
CA ILE A 253 -31.89 -14.04 -15.28
C ILE A 253 -31.05 -13.71 -16.51
N ARG A 254 -30.56 -14.71 -17.25
CA ARG A 254 -29.61 -14.54 -18.36
C ARG A 254 -30.11 -13.63 -19.47
N THR A 255 -31.41 -13.71 -19.81
CA THR A 255 -32.04 -12.84 -20.82
C THR A 255 -32.22 -11.40 -20.36
N ASN A 256 -32.10 -11.10 -19.06
CA ASN A 256 -32.30 -9.75 -18.54
C ASN A 256 -31.32 -9.27 -17.43
N LEU A 257 -30.10 -9.81 -17.40
CA LEU A 257 -29.08 -9.48 -16.39
C LEU A 257 -28.83 -7.97 -16.28
N LYS A 258 -28.88 -7.24 -17.40
CA LYS A 258 -28.69 -5.79 -17.43
C LYS A 258 -29.79 -5.06 -16.67
N ASP A 259 -31.06 -5.37 -16.91
CA ASP A 259 -32.17 -4.71 -16.24
C ASP A 259 -32.21 -5.10 -14.76
N VAL A 260 -31.96 -6.37 -14.43
CA VAL A 260 -31.85 -6.84 -13.05
C VAL A 260 -30.74 -6.09 -12.30
N SER A 261 -29.57 -5.92 -12.93
CA SER A 261 -28.44 -5.17 -12.34
C SER A 261 -28.81 -3.71 -12.09
N LYS A 262 -29.49 -3.06 -13.05
CA LYS A 262 -30.01 -1.69 -12.89
C LYS A 262 -31.02 -1.60 -11.75
N GLU A 263 -31.93 -2.55 -11.65
CA GLU A 263 -32.96 -2.60 -10.61
C GLU A 263 -32.34 -2.77 -9.21
N ILE A 264 -31.34 -3.63 -9.08
CA ILE A 264 -30.58 -3.81 -7.83
C ILE A 264 -29.85 -2.52 -7.44
N LEU A 265 -29.17 -1.86 -8.37
CA LEU A 265 -28.51 -0.58 -8.10
C LEU A 265 -29.50 0.51 -7.70
N PHE A 266 -30.67 0.55 -8.32
CA PHE A 266 -31.72 1.48 -7.95
C PHE A 266 -32.19 1.21 -6.51
N ASN A 267 -32.41 -0.06 -6.14
CA ASN A 267 -32.77 -0.45 -4.79
C ASN A 267 -31.68 -0.10 -3.75
N ILE A 268 -30.41 -0.30 -4.10
CA ILE A 268 -29.28 0.11 -3.26
C ILE A 268 -29.26 1.64 -3.09
N SER A 269 -29.45 2.39 -4.17
CA SER A 269 -29.47 3.86 -4.14
C SER A 269 -30.60 4.41 -3.29
N ALA A 270 -31.79 3.81 -3.38
CA ALA A 270 -32.94 4.14 -2.54
C ALA A 270 -32.65 3.83 -1.07
N SER A 271 -32.07 2.65 -0.79
CA SER A 271 -31.68 2.25 0.57
C SER A 271 -30.65 3.24 1.16
N LEU A 272 -29.62 3.59 0.39
CA LEU A 272 -28.63 4.59 0.78
C LEU A 272 -29.24 5.97 1.00
N SER A 273 -30.21 6.38 0.18
CA SER A 273 -30.85 7.69 0.30
C SER A 273 -31.66 7.82 1.59
N ASN A 274 -32.31 6.74 2.00
CA ASN A 274 -33.15 6.68 3.21
C ASN A 274 -32.35 6.63 4.52
N ILE A 275 -31.07 6.25 4.47
CA ILE A 275 -30.21 6.20 5.65
C ILE A 275 -29.80 7.63 6.06
N SER A 276 -29.95 8.00 7.33
CA SER A 276 -29.51 9.29 7.87
C SER A 276 -27.98 9.40 7.92
N ILE A 277 -27.41 10.60 7.98
CA ILE A 277 -25.98 10.76 8.25
C ILE A 277 -25.78 10.71 9.77
N ILE A 278 -24.73 10.02 10.25
CA ILE A 278 -24.40 10.05 11.67
C ILE A 278 -23.85 11.44 12.00
N GLU A 279 -24.49 12.14 12.93
CA GLU A 279 -23.96 13.41 13.44
C GLU A 279 -22.67 13.14 14.24
N GLU A 280 -21.60 13.82 13.86
CA GLU A 280 -20.27 13.68 14.46
C GLU A 280 -20.25 14.43 15.79
N SER A 281 -19.96 13.74 16.90
CA SER A 281 -19.53 14.46 18.09
C SER A 281 -18.15 15.05 17.80
N LYS A 282 -18.07 16.37 17.63
CA LYS A 282 -16.82 17.12 17.33
C LYS A 282 -15.62 16.75 18.23
N GLU A 283 -15.88 16.15 19.39
CA GLU A 283 -14.86 15.72 20.36
C GLU A 283 -14.09 14.45 19.95
N GLU A 284 -14.69 13.55 19.16
CA GLU A 284 -14.04 12.28 18.76
C GLU A 284 -13.04 12.47 17.60
N GLU A 285 -13.31 13.42 16.70
CA GLU A 285 -12.47 13.69 15.52
C GLU A 285 -11.08 14.23 15.91
N LEU A 286 -11.04 15.17 16.86
CA LEU A 286 -9.82 15.75 17.44
C LEU A 286 -8.94 14.70 18.13
N LYS A 287 -9.56 13.82 18.95
CA LYS A 287 -8.85 12.73 19.65
C LYS A 287 -8.20 11.75 18.66
N SER A 288 -8.88 11.44 17.54
CA SER A 288 -8.34 10.52 16.53
C SER A 288 -7.09 11.07 15.82
N SER A 289 -7.07 12.37 15.53
CA SER A 289 -5.97 13.00 14.79
C SER A 289 -4.71 13.14 15.64
N ILE A 290 -4.87 13.49 16.92
CA ILE A 290 -3.76 13.55 17.89
C ILE A 290 -3.13 12.16 18.08
N SER A 291 -3.95 11.12 18.26
CA SER A 291 -3.46 9.75 18.44
C SER A 291 -2.66 9.21 17.24
N LYS A 292 -2.96 9.65 16.00
CA LYS A 292 -2.19 9.26 14.81
C LYS A 292 -0.79 9.88 14.82
N ILE A 293 -0.68 11.14 15.26
CA ILE A 293 0.60 11.84 15.38
C ILE A 293 1.44 11.22 16.50
N GLU A 294 0.82 10.91 17.65
CA GLU A 294 1.49 10.22 18.76
C GLU A 294 2.05 8.86 18.33
N ASN A 295 1.24 8.02 17.67
CA ASN A 295 1.68 6.72 17.16
C ASN A 295 2.83 6.84 16.13
N PHE A 296 2.79 7.87 15.27
CA PHE A 296 3.88 8.14 14.34
C PHE A 296 5.16 8.56 15.06
N LEU A 297 5.05 9.45 16.05
CA LEU A 297 6.17 9.90 16.86
C LEU A 297 6.76 8.77 17.71
N GLU A 298 5.94 7.90 18.29
CA GLU A 298 6.39 6.74 19.04
C GLU A 298 7.16 5.75 18.15
N GLY A 299 6.66 5.48 16.94
CA GLY A 299 7.38 4.67 15.96
C GLY A 299 8.73 5.27 15.58
N PHE A 300 8.77 6.59 15.38
CA PHE A 300 10.01 7.31 15.05
C PHE A 300 11.00 7.28 16.22
N ILE A 301 10.55 7.57 17.46
CA ILE A 301 11.34 7.50 18.69
C ILE A 301 11.87 6.07 18.93
N GLY A 302 11.07 5.05 18.61
CA GLY A 302 11.44 3.65 18.72
C GLY A 302 12.71 3.28 17.94
N LEU A 303 12.92 3.89 16.76
CA LEU A 303 14.12 3.66 15.94
C LEU A 303 15.40 4.17 16.61
N PHE A 304 15.35 5.34 17.27
CA PHE A 304 16.48 5.90 18.02
C PHE A 304 16.76 5.15 19.32
N ASN A 305 15.72 4.53 19.91
CA ASN A 305 15.83 3.77 21.16
C ASN A 305 16.00 2.26 20.97
N HIS A 306 16.26 1.79 19.75
CA HIS A 306 16.40 0.37 19.48
C HIS A 306 17.55 -0.29 20.26
N LYS A 307 17.49 -1.63 20.46
CA LYS A 307 18.53 -2.38 21.19
C LYS A 307 19.82 -2.56 20.37
N SER A 308 19.70 -2.58 19.05
CA SER A 308 20.84 -2.70 18.12
C SER A 308 21.52 -1.34 17.94
N ILE A 309 22.80 -1.25 18.32
CA ILE A 309 23.63 -0.04 18.15
C ILE A 309 23.75 0.39 16.69
N LEU A 310 23.80 -0.58 15.76
CA LEU A 310 23.84 -0.31 14.33
C LEU A 310 22.56 0.38 13.85
N LEU A 311 21.39 -0.10 14.28
CA LEU A 311 20.12 0.51 13.88
C LEU A 311 20.04 1.95 14.41
N THR A 312 20.41 2.17 15.68
CA THR A 312 20.46 3.50 16.29
C THR A 312 21.43 4.43 15.57
N PHE A 313 22.62 3.95 15.20
CA PHE A 313 23.59 4.70 14.41
C PHE A 313 23.02 5.14 13.06
N PHE A 314 22.43 4.23 12.28
CA PHE A 314 21.84 4.57 10.98
C PHE A 314 20.64 5.50 11.11
N SER A 315 19.80 5.36 12.14
CA SER A 315 18.69 6.30 12.39
C SER A 315 19.20 7.71 12.66
N TRP A 316 20.23 7.86 13.49
CA TRP A 316 20.87 9.17 13.73
C TRP A 316 21.56 9.73 12.50
N LEU A 317 22.23 8.88 11.71
CA LEU A 317 22.89 9.28 10.47
C LEU A 317 21.88 9.89 9.49
N ILE A 318 20.76 9.21 9.24
CA ILE A 318 19.69 9.70 8.35
C ILE A 318 19.10 11.02 8.87
N LEU A 319 18.77 11.09 10.17
CA LEU A 319 18.18 12.29 10.76
C LEU A 319 19.13 13.48 10.65
N LEU A 320 20.40 13.30 11.02
CA LEU A 320 21.41 14.34 10.96
C LEU A 320 21.71 14.75 9.51
N SER A 321 21.71 13.82 8.55
CA SER A 321 21.81 14.16 7.13
C SER A 321 20.71 15.13 6.71
N ILE A 322 19.45 14.84 7.04
CA ILE A 322 18.32 15.71 6.67
C ILE A 322 18.48 17.11 7.28
N ILE A 323 18.81 17.17 8.58
CA ILE A 323 18.97 18.44 9.29
C ILE A 323 20.14 19.25 8.73
N VAL A 324 21.32 18.64 8.60
CA VAL A 324 22.54 19.31 8.13
C VAL A 324 22.38 19.73 6.66
N THR A 325 21.81 18.89 5.80
CA THR A 325 21.52 19.28 4.41
C THR A 325 20.57 20.47 4.35
N GLY A 326 19.52 20.50 5.18
CA GLY A 326 18.60 21.64 5.28
C GLY A 326 19.30 22.94 5.71
N ILE A 327 20.12 22.87 6.77
CA ILE A 327 20.89 24.01 7.29
C ILE A 327 21.91 24.50 6.26
N VAL A 328 22.66 23.60 5.63
CA VAL A 328 23.66 23.94 4.62
C VAL A 328 22.99 24.54 3.39
N TYR A 329 21.91 23.94 2.88
CA TYR A 329 21.15 24.48 1.75
C TYR A 329 20.63 25.89 2.05
N PHE A 330 20.02 26.08 3.23
CA PHE A 330 19.49 27.38 3.63
C PHE A 330 20.62 28.40 3.80
N GLY A 331 21.70 28.04 4.50
CA GLY A 331 22.86 28.89 4.74
C GLY A 331 23.53 29.34 3.45
N ILE A 332 23.75 28.41 2.51
CA ILE A 332 24.30 28.70 1.17
C ILE A 332 23.39 29.68 0.42
N LYS A 333 22.08 29.41 0.40
CA LYS A 333 21.10 30.25 -0.29
C LYS A 333 21.02 31.66 0.30
N THR A 334 21.05 31.79 1.63
CA THR A 334 20.99 33.10 2.30
C THR A 334 22.29 33.87 2.19
N ALA A 335 23.44 33.20 2.20
CA ALA A 335 24.75 33.85 2.14
C ALA A 335 25.25 34.11 0.71
N GLY A 336 24.52 33.64 -0.31
CA GLY A 336 24.93 33.74 -1.71
C GLY A 336 26.24 33.01 -2.01
N LEU A 337 26.54 31.96 -1.24
CA LEU A 337 27.77 31.17 -1.40
C LEU A 337 27.56 30.09 -2.47
N ASN A 338 28.65 29.65 -3.09
CA ASN A 338 28.67 28.45 -3.92
C ASN A 338 29.13 27.27 -3.07
N LEU A 339 28.58 26.08 -3.36
CA LEU A 339 28.96 24.85 -2.66
C LEU A 339 30.35 24.41 -3.12
N ASP A 340 31.32 24.41 -2.22
CA ASP A 340 32.68 23.90 -2.47
C ASP A 340 32.90 22.54 -1.80
N SER A 341 34.02 21.88 -2.14
CA SER A 341 34.37 20.57 -1.57
C SER A 341 34.60 20.65 -0.05
N THR A 342 35.04 21.79 0.48
CA THR A 342 35.26 22.01 1.91
C THR A 342 33.95 21.97 2.70
N LEU A 343 32.94 22.72 2.26
CA LEU A 343 31.61 22.74 2.86
C LEU A 343 30.94 21.36 2.78
N PHE A 344 31.12 20.66 1.67
CA PHE A 344 30.62 19.30 1.52
C PHE A 344 31.27 18.32 2.51
N ILE A 345 32.60 18.31 2.59
CA ILE A 345 33.35 17.45 3.52
C ILE A 345 32.98 17.78 4.97
N GLY A 346 32.85 19.06 5.32
CA GLY A 346 32.42 19.52 6.64
C GLY A 346 31.02 19.02 6.99
N ALA A 347 30.06 19.17 6.07
CA ALA A 347 28.69 18.69 6.26
C ALA A 347 28.63 17.17 6.49
N VAL A 348 29.32 16.39 5.66
CA VAL A 348 29.37 14.92 5.80
C VAL A 348 30.04 14.51 7.12
N SER A 349 31.13 15.18 7.49
CA SER A 349 31.87 14.89 8.73
C SER A 349 31.04 15.16 9.99
N ILE A 350 30.30 16.28 10.04
CA ILE A 350 29.41 16.63 11.14
C ILE A 350 28.33 15.56 11.33
N VAL A 351 27.72 15.10 10.23
CA VAL A 351 26.70 14.04 10.26
C VAL A 351 27.28 12.75 10.83
N LEU A 352 28.44 12.33 10.33
CA LEU A 352 29.06 11.06 10.72
C LEU A 352 29.49 11.08 12.19
N ILE A 353 30.21 12.11 12.62
CA ILE A 353 30.67 12.28 14.00
C ILE A 353 29.48 12.40 14.96
N GLY A 354 28.45 13.17 14.58
CA GLY A 354 27.22 13.29 15.35
C GLY A 354 26.52 11.96 15.56
N ALA A 355 26.37 11.16 14.49
CA ALA A 355 25.73 9.85 14.56
C ALA A 355 26.51 8.87 15.44
N ILE A 356 27.85 8.85 15.35
CA ILE A 356 28.72 8.03 16.22
C ILE A 356 28.54 8.47 17.68
N THR A 357 28.63 9.76 17.96
CA THR A 357 28.60 10.30 19.33
C THR A 357 27.24 10.05 19.99
N LEU A 358 26.14 10.29 19.28
CA LEU A 358 24.79 10.10 19.81
C LEU A 358 24.46 8.62 20.01
N SER A 359 24.84 7.74 19.07
CA SER A 359 24.66 6.30 19.25
C SER A 359 25.48 5.74 20.41
N ALA A 360 26.74 6.16 20.57
CA ALA A 360 27.61 5.74 21.67
C ALA A 360 27.09 6.21 23.04
N SER A 361 26.67 7.47 23.15
CA SER A 361 26.14 8.03 24.40
C SER A 361 24.85 7.32 24.88
N LEU A 362 23.94 7.02 23.96
CA LEU A 362 22.71 6.28 24.26
C LEU A 362 22.99 4.84 24.68
N PHE A 363 23.98 4.20 24.07
CA PHE A 363 24.37 2.84 24.43
C PHE A 363 24.99 2.78 25.83
N ASN A 364 25.90 3.72 26.15
CA ASN A 364 26.51 3.81 27.48
C ASN A 364 25.47 4.05 28.57
N LYS A 365 24.51 4.96 28.34
CA LYS A 365 23.41 5.22 29.27
C LYS A 365 22.57 3.97 29.56
N LYS A 366 22.32 3.12 28.57
CA LYS A 366 21.59 1.85 28.76
C LYS A 366 22.38 0.82 29.58
N LYS A 367 23.70 0.77 29.41
CA LYS A 367 24.59 -0.10 30.18
C LYS A 367 24.56 0.27 31.66
N ASP A 368 24.65 1.57 31.99
CA ASP A 368 24.64 2.04 33.37
C ASP A 368 23.32 1.75 34.12
N VAL A 369 22.18 1.86 33.42
CA VAL A 369 20.87 1.52 33.99
C VAL A 369 20.75 0.01 34.27
N SER A 370 21.39 -0.84 33.46
CA SER A 370 21.37 -2.29 33.67
C SER A 370 22.26 -2.73 34.84
N ILE A 371 23.34 -1.99 35.12
CA ILE A 371 24.25 -2.25 36.24
C ILE A 371 23.60 -1.82 37.56
N LYS A 372 22.86 -0.70 37.60
CA LYS A 372 22.14 -0.23 38.81
C LYS A 372 20.92 -1.07 39.21
N LYS A 373 20.42 -1.95 38.34
CA LYS A 373 19.27 -2.83 38.61
C LYS A 373 19.67 -4.23 39.09
N ARG A 374 20.97 -4.52 39.13
CA ARG A 374 21.54 -5.70 39.78
C ARG A 374 22.13 -5.27 41.12
#